data_AF-A0A9W6ZE35-F1
#
_entry.id   AF-A0A9W6ZE35-F1
#
_cell.length_a   1.000
_cell.length_b   1.000
_cell.length_c   1.000
_cell.angle_alpha   90.00
_cell.angle_beta   90.00
_cell.angle_gamma   90.00
#
_symmetry.space_group_name_H-M   'P 1'
#
loop_
_entity.id
_entity.type
_entity.pdbx_description
1 polymer ?
#
loop_
_entity_poly.entity_id
_entity_poly.type
_entity_poly.pdbx_seq_one_letter_code
_entity_poly.pdbx_strand_id
1 'polypeptide(L)'
;MQGATQGVIGPENYVEYGPLIAGGLLRVRLELCVVESFFNEAVLPFVRQNGLSWVLPLHETVETFVAGSIFALATTFILVGSTKIVTVLVTYSDLLIGAPCRLFGGFFFDRAQDKPVILDLGAGFFKTRVFGPPVPPSEEKLWRKGIELDKPSVWEVDWDNVSPSKYPIIFTSGSVKAVGESSKFVRKVTEAVDLFVGRYLVLIASGYLGVKFLHFKIFPDFPF
;
A
#
# COMPACT_ATOMS: atom_id res chain seq x y z
N MET A 1 -19.54 17.43 -0.95
CA MET A 1 -18.17 17.34 -0.38
C MET A 1 -17.65 18.66 0.17
N GLN A 2 -17.88 19.82 -0.48
CA GLN A 2 -17.46 21.14 0.05
C GLN A 2 -17.96 21.44 1.48
N GLY A 3 -19.23 21.12 1.78
CA GLY A 3 -19.79 21.33 3.13
C GLY A 3 -19.17 20.46 4.23
N ALA A 4 -18.73 19.24 3.92
CA ALA A 4 -18.05 18.37 4.90
C ALA A 4 -16.63 18.87 5.21
N THR A 5 -15.94 19.42 4.20
CA THR A 5 -14.60 20.00 4.36
C THR A 5 -14.63 21.34 5.11
N GLN A 6 -15.63 22.18 4.85
CA GLN A 6 -15.83 23.45 5.58
C GLN A 6 -16.19 23.22 7.07
N GLY A 7 -16.94 22.16 7.38
CA GLY A 7 -17.30 21.82 8.75
C GLY A 7 -16.15 21.31 9.62
N VAL A 8 -15.12 20.69 9.02
CA VAL A 8 -13.97 20.14 9.77
C VAL A 8 -12.84 21.16 9.93
N ILE A 9 -12.65 22.06 8.96
CA ILE A 9 -11.49 22.97 8.91
C ILE A 9 -11.83 24.37 9.49
N GLY A 10 -13.13 24.70 9.55
CA GLY A 10 -13.60 26.05 9.88
C GLY A 10 -13.53 26.97 8.65
N PRO A 11 -14.49 27.89 8.48
CA PRO A 11 -14.58 28.74 7.29
C PRO A 11 -13.35 29.65 7.11
N GLU A 12 -12.69 30.03 8.22
CA GLU A 12 -11.48 30.86 8.26
C GLU A 12 -10.27 30.17 7.59
N ASN A 13 -10.02 28.89 7.92
CA ASN A 13 -8.85 28.14 7.44
C ASN A 13 -9.07 27.51 6.04
N TYR A 14 -10.33 27.39 5.60
CA TYR A 14 -10.65 26.82 4.28
C TYR A 14 -10.17 27.72 3.12
N VAL A 15 -10.09 29.04 3.33
CA VAL A 15 -9.60 29.98 2.31
C VAL A 15 -8.12 29.78 2.01
N GLU A 16 -7.33 29.40 3.02
CA GLU A 16 -5.87 29.24 2.90
C GLU A 16 -5.47 27.84 2.41
N TYR A 17 -6.14 26.78 2.90
CA TYR A 17 -5.83 25.39 2.54
C TYR A 17 -6.69 24.82 1.40
N GLY A 18 -7.80 25.49 1.06
CA GLY A 18 -8.71 25.08 -0.02
C GLY A 18 -8.02 24.90 -1.37
N PRO A 19 -7.15 25.83 -1.83
CA PRO A 19 -6.39 25.66 -3.07
C PRO A 19 -5.43 24.47 -3.03
N LEU A 20 -4.83 24.17 -1.88
CA LEU A 20 -3.89 23.05 -1.72
C LEU A 20 -4.62 21.70 -1.79
N ILE A 21 -5.76 21.59 -1.10
CA ILE A 21 -6.60 20.39 -1.12
C ILE A 21 -7.17 20.18 -2.52
N ALA A 22 -7.75 21.23 -3.13
CA ALA A 22 -8.29 21.16 -4.48
C ALA A 22 -7.20 20.81 -5.51
N GLY A 23 -6.02 21.42 -5.42
CA GLY A 23 -4.89 21.15 -6.30
C GLY A 23 -4.37 19.71 -6.17
N GLY A 24 -4.22 19.21 -4.95
CA GLY A 24 -3.83 17.81 -4.71
C GLY A 24 -4.86 16.82 -5.24
N LEU A 25 -6.15 17.07 -4.99
CA LEU A 25 -7.24 16.19 -5.41
C LEU A 25 -7.42 16.19 -6.93
N LEU A 26 -7.22 17.34 -7.58
CA LEU A 26 -7.17 17.44 -9.04
C LEU A 26 -5.99 16.67 -9.64
N ARG A 27 -4.80 16.73 -9.01
CA ARG A 27 -3.64 15.95 -9.46
C ARG A 27 -3.91 14.45 -9.37
N VAL A 28 -4.47 13.97 -8.26
CA VAL A 28 -4.84 12.54 -8.12
C VAL A 28 -5.83 12.11 -9.21
N ARG A 29 -6.84 12.94 -9.49
CA ARG A 29 -7.81 12.67 -10.55
C ARG A 29 -7.16 12.61 -11.93
N LEU A 30 -6.31 13.58 -12.26
CA LEU A 30 -5.63 13.63 -13.55
C LEU A 30 -4.74 12.40 -13.75
N GLU A 31 -3.96 12.01 -12.75
CA GLU A 31 -3.09 10.83 -12.81
C GLU A 31 -3.90 9.52 -12.97
N LEU A 32 -5.03 9.39 -12.25
CA LEU A 32 -5.93 8.24 -12.41
C LEU A 32 -6.57 8.19 -13.81
N CYS A 33 -7.03 9.35 -14.31
CA CYS A 33 -7.61 9.46 -15.66
C CYS A 33 -6.57 9.20 -16.75
N VAL A 34 -5.32 9.63 -16.56
CA VAL A 34 -4.22 9.36 -17.49
C VAL A 34 -3.93 7.86 -17.55
N VAL A 35 -3.94 7.15 -16.42
CA VAL A 35 -3.78 5.68 -16.40
C VAL A 35 -4.94 5.01 -17.13
N GLU A 36 -6.17 5.41 -16.83
CA GLU A 36 -7.36 4.83 -17.45
C GLU A 36 -7.41 5.06 -18.97
N SER A 37 -7.18 6.30 -19.41
CA SER A 37 -7.09 6.65 -20.84
C SER A 37 -5.92 5.93 -21.51
N PHE A 38 -4.74 5.86 -20.87
CA PHE A 38 -3.61 5.13 -21.42
C PHE A 38 -3.96 3.65 -21.69
N PHE A 39 -4.58 2.96 -20.74
CA PHE A 39 -4.97 1.56 -20.96
C PHE A 39 -6.11 1.43 -21.97
N ASN A 40 -7.19 2.21 -21.85
CA ASN A 40 -8.39 2.03 -22.66
C ASN A 40 -8.29 2.59 -24.09
N GLU A 41 -7.56 3.69 -24.28
CA GLU A 41 -7.49 4.40 -25.57
C GLU A 41 -6.16 4.17 -26.30
N ALA A 42 -5.06 3.87 -25.59
CA ALA A 42 -3.77 3.62 -26.23
C ALA A 42 -3.44 2.13 -26.26
N VAL A 43 -3.24 1.49 -25.10
CA VAL A 43 -2.70 0.13 -25.01
C VAL A 43 -3.64 -0.92 -25.59
N LEU A 44 -4.90 -0.93 -25.13
CA LEU A 44 -5.86 -1.96 -25.51
C LEU A 44 -6.17 -1.96 -27.03
N PRO A 45 -6.50 -0.82 -27.67
CA PRO A 45 -6.74 -0.79 -29.11
C PRO A 45 -5.46 -1.07 -29.91
N PHE A 46 -4.29 -0.62 -29.45
CA PHE A 46 -3.02 -0.92 -30.09
C PHE A 46 -2.72 -2.43 -30.12
N VAL A 47 -2.90 -3.11 -28.99
CA VAL A 47 -2.72 -4.58 -28.91
C VAL A 47 -3.76 -5.30 -29.75
N ARG A 48 -5.01 -4.81 -29.81
CA ARG A 48 -6.07 -5.40 -30.64
C ARG A 48 -5.84 -5.22 -32.15
N GLN A 49 -5.28 -4.08 -32.57
CA GLN A 49 -5.07 -3.76 -33.98
C GLN A 49 -3.77 -4.37 -34.53
N ASN A 50 -2.67 -4.26 -33.78
CA ASN A 50 -1.33 -4.63 -34.26
C ASN A 50 -0.82 -5.96 -33.69
N GLY A 51 -1.50 -6.50 -32.67
CA GLY A 51 -1.08 -7.72 -31.97
C GLY A 51 0.11 -7.52 -31.04
N LEU A 52 0.28 -8.44 -30.09
CA LEU A 52 1.40 -8.42 -29.14
C LEU A 52 2.77 -8.61 -29.84
N SER A 53 2.76 -9.15 -31.06
CA SER A 53 3.91 -9.28 -31.96
C SER A 53 4.54 -7.93 -32.30
N TRP A 54 3.82 -6.81 -32.22
CA TRP A 54 4.41 -5.49 -32.46
C TRP A 54 5.26 -4.98 -31.29
N VAL A 55 4.96 -5.44 -30.07
CA VAL A 55 5.74 -5.12 -28.86
C VAL A 55 6.89 -6.12 -28.70
N LEU A 56 6.69 -7.38 -29.04
CA LEU A 56 7.74 -8.42 -29.09
C LEU A 56 7.85 -8.99 -30.51
N PRO A 57 8.39 -8.20 -31.47
CA PRO A 57 8.55 -8.68 -32.83
C PRO A 57 9.71 -9.67 -32.93
N LEU A 58 9.50 -10.73 -33.72
CA LEU A 58 10.60 -11.60 -34.15
C LEU A 58 11.50 -10.88 -35.18
N HIS A 59 10.95 -10.00 -36.01
CA HIS A 59 11.70 -9.17 -36.97
C HIS A 59 11.56 -7.68 -36.65
N GLU A 60 12.67 -7.02 -36.45
CA GLU A 60 12.69 -5.67 -35.89
C GLU A 60 12.84 -4.61 -36.99
N THR A 61 11.82 -3.76 -37.14
CA THR A 61 11.84 -2.60 -38.03
C THR A 61 11.96 -1.33 -37.21
N VAL A 62 12.30 -0.21 -37.86
CA VAL A 62 12.38 1.10 -37.17
C VAL A 62 11.06 1.44 -36.48
N GLU A 63 9.93 1.09 -37.10
CA GLU A 63 8.60 1.35 -36.56
C GLU A 63 8.31 0.50 -35.31
N THR A 64 8.63 -0.80 -35.33
CA THR A 64 8.40 -1.68 -34.16
C THR A 64 9.38 -1.43 -33.02
N PHE A 65 10.61 -1.00 -33.34
CA PHE A 65 11.58 -0.52 -32.36
C PHE A 65 11.08 0.73 -31.63
N VAL A 66 10.67 1.77 -32.39
CA VAL A 66 10.16 3.03 -31.82
C VAL A 66 8.88 2.79 -31.02
N ALA A 67 7.93 2.02 -31.56
CA ALA A 67 6.67 1.73 -30.89
C ALA A 67 6.88 1.00 -29.57
N GLY A 68 7.71 -0.05 -29.53
CA GLY A 68 7.98 -0.77 -28.28
C GLY A 68 8.80 0.03 -27.28
N SER A 69 9.70 0.90 -27.74
CA SER A 69 10.48 1.79 -26.87
C SER A 69 9.57 2.82 -26.19
N ILE A 70 8.70 3.48 -26.96
CA ILE A 70 7.72 4.44 -26.43
C ILE A 70 6.76 3.71 -25.48
N PHE A 71 6.28 2.52 -25.86
CA PHE A 71 5.39 1.73 -25.02
C PHE A 71 6.03 1.35 -23.67
N ALA A 72 7.27 0.86 -23.69
CA ALA A 72 7.98 0.47 -22.47
C ALA A 72 8.25 1.68 -21.56
N LEU A 73 8.67 2.81 -22.12
CA LEU A 73 8.92 4.04 -21.37
C LEU A 73 7.62 4.63 -20.79
N ALA A 74 6.57 4.74 -21.61
CA ALA A 74 5.29 5.29 -21.19
C ALA A 74 4.64 4.43 -20.10
N THR A 75 4.61 3.11 -20.28
CA THR A 75 4.07 2.16 -19.30
C THR A 75 4.83 2.24 -17.97
N THR A 76 6.15 2.35 -18.03
CA THR A 76 6.99 2.49 -16.82
C THR A 76 6.70 3.78 -16.08
N PHE A 77 6.66 4.91 -16.78
CA PHE A 77 6.44 6.22 -16.17
C PHE A 77 5.04 6.32 -15.53
N ILE A 78 4.02 5.87 -16.24
CA ILE A 78 2.63 5.90 -15.79
C ILE A 78 2.42 4.95 -14.59
N LEU A 79 2.95 3.73 -14.65
CA LEU A 79 2.80 2.78 -13.54
C LEU A 79 3.55 3.24 -12.29
N VAL A 80 4.80 3.71 -12.41
CA VAL A 80 5.57 4.23 -11.28
C VAL A 80 4.90 5.45 -10.64
N GLY A 81 4.36 6.37 -11.45
CA GLY A 81 3.60 7.52 -10.95
C GLY A 81 2.33 7.10 -10.21
N SER A 82 1.55 6.20 -10.80
CA SER A 82 0.27 5.76 -10.25
C SER A 82 0.42 4.96 -8.93
N THR A 83 1.38 4.04 -8.83
CA THR A 83 1.58 3.23 -7.61
C THR A 83 2.02 4.08 -6.43
N LYS A 84 2.77 5.17 -6.67
CA LYS A 84 3.17 6.09 -5.60
C LYS A 84 1.97 6.80 -5.00
N ILE A 85 1.05 7.29 -5.83
CA ILE A 85 -0.16 7.98 -5.36
C ILE A 85 -1.06 7.01 -4.59
N VAL A 86 -1.27 5.81 -5.11
CA VAL A 86 -2.06 4.77 -4.44
C VAL A 86 -1.45 4.40 -3.09
N THR A 87 -0.13 4.21 -3.02
CA THR A 87 0.57 3.92 -1.76
C THR A 87 0.37 5.02 -0.75
N VAL A 88 0.52 6.29 -1.16
CA VAL A 88 0.31 7.44 -0.28
C VAL A 88 -1.12 7.45 0.26
N LEU A 89 -2.13 7.23 -0.60
CA LEU A 89 -3.54 7.22 -0.20
C LEU A 89 -3.85 6.07 0.77
N VAL A 90 -3.35 4.86 0.49
CA VAL A 90 -3.52 3.69 1.37
C VAL A 90 -2.81 3.91 2.71
N THR A 91 -1.62 4.50 2.70
CA THR A 91 -0.88 4.82 3.93
C THR A 91 -1.59 5.86 4.78
N TYR A 92 -2.16 6.90 4.18
CA TYR A 92 -3.00 7.87 4.91
C TYR A 92 -4.29 7.23 5.44
N SER A 93 -4.92 6.35 4.65
CA SER A 93 -6.12 5.64 5.08
C SER A 93 -5.82 4.71 6.27
N ASP A 94 -4.70 3.99 6.23
CA ASP A 94 -4.26 3.17 7.36
C ASP A 94 -3.84 4.02 8.56
N LEU A 95 -3.23 5.19 8.36
CA LEU A 95 -2.87 6.08 9.46
C LEU A 95 -4.10 6.65 10.18
N LEU A 96 -5.13 7.04 9.42
CA LEU A 96 -6.33 7.70 9.97
C LEU A 96 -7.38 6.73 10.50
N ILE A 97 -7.51 5.54 9.88
CA ILE A 97 -8.56 4.58 10.24
C ILE A 97 -7.91 3.31 10.80
N GLY A 98 -6.98 2.71 10.06
CA GLY A 98 -6.38 1.43 10.44
C GLY A 98 -5.62 1.46 11.77
N ALA A 99 -4.84 2.51 12.02
CA ALA A 99 -4.03 2.64 13.24
C ALA A 99 -4.91 2.91 14.47
N PRO A 100 -5.89 3.83 14.45
CA PRO A 100 -6.87 3.95 15.54
C PRO A 100 -7.65 2.65 15.77
N CYS A 101 -8.13 1.99 14.71
CA CYS A 101 -8.86 0.72 14.85
C CYS A 101 -7.99 -0.38 15.48
N ARG A 102 -6.69 -0.44 15.17
CA ARG A 102 -5.74 -1.36 15.84
C ARG A 102 -5.52 -1.00 17.31
N LEU A 103 -5.33 0.28 17.60
CA LEU A 103 -5.04 0.75 18.97
C LEU A 103 -6.26 0.58 19.88
N PHE A 104 -7.42 1.10 19.48
CA PHE A 104 -8.63 1.00 20.29
C PHE A 104 -9.19 -0.42 20.28
N GLY A 105 -9.26 -1.06 19.10
CA GLY A 105 -9.72 -2.45 18.99
C GLY A 105 -8.85 -3.42 19.78
N GLY A 106 -7.52 -3.28 19.70
CA GLY A 106 -6.57 -4.06 20.50
C GLY A 106 -6.71 -3.79 21.99
N PHE A 107 -6.80 -2.52 22.41
CA PHE A 107 -6.95 -2.14 23.81
C PHE A 107 -8.20 -2.77 24.46
N PHE A 108 -9.37 -2.67 23.83
CA PHE A 108 -10.61 -3.21 24.38
C PHE A 108 -10.66 -4.74 24.32
N PHE A 109 -10.06 -5.35 23.30
CA PHE A 109 -9.98 -6.81 23.16
C PHE A 109 -9.09 -7.43 24.25
N ASP A 110 -7.91 -6.85 24.48
CA ASP A 110 -6.97 -7.34 25.49
C ASP A 110 -7.50 -7.10 26.92
N ARG A 111 -8.17 -5.95 27.15
CA ARG A 111 -8.85 -5.63 28.42
C ARG A 111 -9.98 -6.61 28.73
N ALA A 112 -10.73 -7.06 27.72
CA ALA A 112 -11.84 -7.99 27.90
C ALA A 112 -11.39 -9.42 28.22
N GLN A 113 -10.17 -9.79 27.82
CA GLN A 113 -9.55 -11.10 28.11
C GLN A 113 -8.72 -11.12 29.40
N ASP A 114 -8.71 -10.01 30.16
CA ASP A 114 -7.86 -9.84 31.34
C ASP A 114 -6.35 -10.13 31.08
N LYS A 115 -5.94 -10.08 29.79
CA LYS A 115 -4.55 -10.21 29.35
C LYS A 115 -3.82 -8.88 29.53
N PRO A 116 -2.48 -8.89 29.73
CA PRO A 116 -1.72 -7.65 29.84
C PRO A 116 -1.90 -6.82 28.57
N VAL A 117 -2.36 -5.57 28.74
CA VAL A 117 -2.62 -4.65 27.63
C VAL A 117 -1.28 -4.21 27.05
N ILE A 118 -0.93 -4.72 25.88
CA ILE A 118 0.28 -4.30 25.16
C ILE A 118 -0.13 -3.16 24.23
N LEU A 119 0.00 -1.91 24.70
CA LEU A 119 -0.09 -0.74 23.82
C LEU A 119 1.18 -0.67 22.96
N ASP A 120 1.19 -1.45 21.88
CA ASP A 120 2.19 -1.37 20.81
C ASP A 120 1.90 -0.08 20.00
N LEU A 121 2.29 1.07 20.55
CA LEU A 121 2.37 2.33 19.80
C LEU A 121 3.48 2.14 18.76
N GLY A 122 3.08 1.65 17.59
CA GLY A 122 3.96 1.38 16.46
C GLY A 122 4.57 2.67 15.89
N ALA A 123 5.56 3.22 16.59
CA ALA A 123 6.44 4.29 16.15
C ALA A 123 7.79 4.19 16.91
N GLY A 124 8.70 3.37 16.39
CA GLY A 124 10.11 3.37 16.79
C GLY A 124 10.37 3.28 18.30
N PHE A 125 11.39 4.00 18.80
CA PHE A 125 11.95 3.98 20.17
C PHE A 125 10.96 4.16 21.35
N PHE A 126 9.66 4.36 21.10
CA PHE A 126 8.63 4.62 22.12
C PHE A 126 7.72 3.41 22.38
N LYS A 127 8.30 2.20 22.52
CA LYS A 127 7.58 1.04 23.09
C LYS A 127 7.46 1.20 24.61
N THR A 128 6.63 2.13 25.07
CA THR A 128 6.39 2.33 26.51
C THR A 128 5.21 1.49 26.97
N ARG A 129 5.46 0.59 27.93
CA ARG A 129 4.43 -0.18 28.65
C ARG A 129 3.69 0.77 29.59
N VAL A 130 2.44 1.10 29.29
CA VAL A 130 1.68 2.09 30.09
C VAL A 130 0.82 1.41 31.18
N PHE A 131 0.30 0.18 30.98
CA PHE A 131 -0.53 -0.51 31.98
C PHE A 131 -0.42 -2.05 31.94
N GLY A 132 -0.35 -2.71 33.11
CA GLY A 132 -0.42 -4.18 33.30
C GLY A 132 0.29 -4.70 34.57
N PRO A 133 -0.04 -5.90 35.11
CA PRO A 133 0.71 -6.54 36.19
C PRO A 133 2.11 -6.97 35.71
N PRO A 134 3.12 -7.04 36.61
CA PRO A 134 4.51 -7.27 36.24
C PRO A 134 4.69 -8.65 35.59
N VAL A 135 5.37 -8.66 34.43
CA VAL A 135 5.84 -9.88 33.77
C VAL A 135 6.97 -10.49 34.61
N PRO A 136 7.10 -11.82 34.72
CA PRO A 136 8.24 -12.45 35.39
C PRO A 136 9.59 -11.94 34.86
N PRO A 137 10.62 -11.79 35.73
CA PRO A 137 11.91 -11.15 35.39
C PRO A 137 12.68 -11.80 34.23
N SER A 138 12.36 -13.05 33.88
CA SER A 138 12.96 -13.80 32.79
C SER A 138 12.59 -13.25 31.42
N GLU A 139 11.33 -12.86 31.22
CA GLU A 139 10.82 -12.35 29.94
C GLU A 139 11.18 -10.88 29.73
N GLU A 140 11.25 -10.06 30.79
CA GLU A 140 11.65 -8.65 30.68
C GLU A 140 13.05 -8.48 30.06
N LYS A 141 13.99 -9.40 30.36
CA LYS A 141 15.33 -9.41 29.77
C LYS A 141 15.34 -9.73 28.28
N LEU A 142 14.40 -10.53 27.81
CA LEU A 142 14.24 -10.88 26.38
C LEU A 142 13.63 -9.71 25.61
N TRP A 143 12.63 -9.03 26.21
CA TRP A 143 12.03 -7.79 25.68
C TRP A 143 13.05 -6.66 25.52
N ARG A 144 13.88 -6.39 26.54
CA ARG A 144 14.94 -5.35 26.45
C ARG A 144 16.02 -5.67 25.41
N LYS A 145 16.18 -6.94 25.03
CA LYS A 145 17.13 -7.39 24.01
C LYS A 145 16.56 -7.34 22.58
N GLY A 146 15.32 -6.86 22.40
CA GLY A 146 14.72 -6.73 21.07
C GLY A 146 14.39 -8.05 20.38
N ILE A 147 14.40 -9.16 21.13
CA ILE A 147 13.98 -10.47 20.64
C ILE A 147 12.44 -10.47 20.66
N GLU A 148 11.81 -10.59 19.49
CA GLU A 148 10.37 -10.79 19.39
C GLU A 148 10.00 -12.09 20.09
N LEU A 149 9.57 -11.98 21.35
CA LEU A 149 8.83 -13.05 22.02
C LEU A 149 7.61 -13.33 21.17
N ASP A 150 7.45 -14.61 20.83
CA ASP A 150 6.36 -15.14 20.01
C ASP A 150 5.05 -14.53 20.53
N LYS A 151 4.52 -13.56 19.76
CA LYS A 151 3.32 -12.85 20.17
C LYS A 151 2.23 -13.93 20.21
N PRO A 152 1.53 -14.16 21.34
CA PRO A 152 0.39 -15.06 21.33
C PRO A 152 -0.50 -14.62 20.17
N SER A 153 -0.91 -15.57 19.34
CA SER A 153 -1.49 -15.25 18.04
C SER A 153 -2.56 -14.18 18.23
N VAL A 154 -2.54 -13.13 17.40
CA VAL A 154 -3.31 -11.88 17.59
C VAL A 154 -4.83 -12.11 17.77
N TRP A 155 -5.27 -13.34 17.53
CA TRP A 155 -6.62 -13.88 17.45
C TRP A 155 -6.97 -14.94 18.50
N GLU A 156 -6.03 -15.36 19.35
CA GLU A 156 -6.30 -16.37 20.38
C GLU A 156 -7.16 -15.79 21.50
N VAL A 157 -8.44 -16.16 21.50
CA VAL A 157 -9.38 -15.89 22.59
C VAL A 157 -9.30 -17.06 23.57
N ASP A 158 -8.93 -16.76 24.80
CA ASP A 158 -9.01 -17.72 25.90
C ASP A 158 -10.46 -17.77 26.40
N TRP A 159 -11.26 -18.68 25.83
CA TRP A 159 -12.69 -18.79 26.14
C TRP A 159 -12.96 -19.33 27.54
N ASP A 160 -11.98 -19.99 28.16
CA ASP A 160 -12.12 -20.67 29.46
C ASP A 160 -12.05 -19.67 30.62
N ASN A 161 -11.36 -18.54 30.44
CA ASN A 161 -11.16 -17.51 31.46
C ASN A 161 -12.10 -16.29 31.33
N VAL A 162 -13.04 -16.29 30.37
CA VAL A 162 -13.85 -15.12 30.06
C VAL A 162 -15.29 -15.27 30.56
N SER A 163 -15.74 -14.32 31.39
CA SER A 163 -17.14 -14.22 31.81
C SER A 163 -18.09 -14.03 30.62
N PRO A 164 -19.27 -14.70 30.58
CA PRO A 164 -20.25 -14.57 29.49
C PRO A 164 -20.72 -13.14 29.22
N SER A 165 -20.64 -12.27 30.22
CA SER A 165 -20.97 -10.84 30.09
C SER A 165 -20.00 -10.05 29.18
N LYS A 166 -18.78 -10.57 28.95
CA LYS A 166 -17.73 -9.91 28.16
C LYS A 166 -17.71 -10.35 26.68
N TYR A 167 -18.47 -11.38 26.29
CA TYR A 167 -18.60 -11.85 24.91
C TYR A 167 -18.99 -10.77 23.88
N PRO A 168 -19.99 -9.89 24.13
CA PRO A 168 -20.32 -8.85 23.16
C PRO A 168 -19.15 -7.88 22.94
N ILE A 169 -18.41 -7.54 24.00
CA ILE A 169 -17.28 -6.61 23.95
C ILE A 169 -16.12 -7.24 23.16
N ILE A 170 -15.85 -8.52 23.34
CA ILE A 170 -14.81 -9.25 22.59
C ILE A 170 -15.14 -9.30 21.10
N PHE A 171 -16.40 -9.56 20.75
CA PHE A 171 -16.82 -9.61 19.34
C PHE A 171 -16.74 -8.22 18.67
N THR A 172 -17.19 -7.17 19.35
CA THR A 172 -17.14 -5.80 18.82
C THR A 172 -15.71 -5.27 18.74
N SER A 173 -14.88 -5.50 19.77
CA SER A 173 -13.48 -5.04 19.77
C SER A 173 -12.61 -5.86 18.82
N GLY A 174 -12.87 -7.17 18.72
CA GLY A 174 -12.21 -8.07 17.79
C GLY A 174 -12.49 -7.73 16.33
N SER A 175 -13.73 -7.36 15.98
CA SER A 175 -14.06 -6.90 14.62
C SER A 175 -13.38 -5.56 14.28
N VAL A 176 -13.32 -4.61 15.22
CA VAL A 176 -12.58 -3.35 15.04
C VAL A 176 -11.07 -3.60 14.88
N LYS A 177 -10.50 -4.49 15.69
CA LYS A 177 -9.10 -4.92 15.57
C LYS A 177 -8.84 -5.59 14.20
N ALA A 178 -9.79 -6.38 13.71
CA ALA A 178 -9.70 -7.05 12.42
C ALA A 178 -9.64 -6.07 11.26
N VAL A 179 -10.49 -5.04 11.26
CA VAL A 179 -10.46 -3.96 10.26
C VAL A 179 -9.11 -3.25 10.28
N GLY A 180 -8.57 -3.02 11.48
CA GLY A 180 -7.27 -2.41 11.66
C GLY A 180 -6.09 -3.24 11.12
N GLU A 181 -6.07 -4.55 11.37
CA GLU A 181 -5.03 -5.46 10.85
C GLU A 181 -5.19 -5.71 9.35
N SER A 182 -6.42 -5.79 8.82
CA SER A 182 -6.63 -5.88 7.37
C SER A 182 -6.11 -4.63 6.65
N SER A 183 -6.32 -3.44 7.23
CA SER A 183 -5.78 -2.19 6.70
C SER A 183 -4.24 -2.19 6.65
N LYS A 184 -3.59 -2.68 7.71
CA LYS A 184 -2.13 -2.84 7.75
C LYS A 184 -1.60 -3.82 6.71
N PHE A 185 -2.31 -4.93 6.52
CA PHE A 185 -1.98 -5.91 5.48
C PHE A 185 -2.07 -5.29 4.09
N VAL A 186 -3.18 -4.61 3.79
CA VAL A 186 -3.36 -3.89 2.51
C VAL A 186 -2.23 -2.89 2.29
N ARG A 187 -1.90 -2.07 3.29
CA ARG A 187 -0.76 -1.13 3.20
C ARG A 187 0.55 -1.83 2.86
N LYS A 188 0.90 -2.92 3.55
CA LYS A 188 2.12 -3.68 3.27
C LYS A 188 2.15 -4.24 1.85
N VAL A 189 1.02 -4.75 1.36
CA VAL A 189 0.91 -5.26 -0.02
C VAL A 189 1.09 -4.11 -1.00
N THR A 190 0.44 -2.97 -0.79
CA THR A 190 0.58 -1.79 -1.66
C THR A 190 2.00 -1.24 -1.66
N GLU A 191 2.66 -1.14 -0.51
CA GLU A 191 4.07 -0.75 -0.39
C GLU A 191 5.02 -1.73 -1.11
N ALA A 192 4.75 -3.03 -1.01
CA ALA A 192 5.52 -4.05 -1.73
C ALA A 192 5.34 -3.95 -3.25
N VAL A 193 4.12 -3.70 -3.72
CA VAL A 193 3.83 -3.45 -5.14
C VAL A 193 4.53 -2.18 -5.63
N ASP A 194 4.52 -1.12 -4.84
CA ASP A 194 5.19 0.13 -5.21
C ASP A 194 6.73 -0.01 -5.25
N LEU A 195 7.32 -0.73 -4.30
CA LEU A 195 8.74 -1.08 -4.35
C LEU A 195 9.06 -1.96 -5.57
N PHE A 196 8.16 -2.89 -5.89
CA PHE A 196 8.30 -3.75 -7.05
C PHE A 196 8.28 -2.95 -8.35
N VAL A 197 7.27 -2.12 -8.54
CA VAL A 197 7.09 -1.27 -9.72
C VAL A 197 8.21 -0.23 -9.83
N GLY A 198 8.59 0.41 -8.72
CA GLY A 198 9.65 1.41 -8.72
C GLY A 198 11.03 0.86 -9.08
N ARG A 199 11.37 -0.36 -8.64
CA ARG A 199 12.72 -0.91 -8.80
C ARG A 199 12.83 -1.95 -9.92
N TYR A 200 11.94 -2.93 -9.96
CA TYR A 200 12.04 -4.04 -10.89
C TYR A 200 11.45 -3.69 -12.26
N LEU A 201 10.36 -2.93 -12.31
CA LEU A 201 9.77 -2.55 -13.59
C LEU A 201 10.71 -1.64 -14.39
N VAL A 202 11.40 -0.72 -13.73
CA VAL A 202 12.45 0.11 -14.37
C VAL A 202 13.61 -0.74 -14.89
N LEU A 203 14.06 -1.76 -14.14
CA LEU A 203 15.11 -2.68 -14.58
C LEU A 203 14.67 -3.56 -15.75
N ILE A 204 13.43 -4.04 -15.74
CA ILE A 204 12.86 -4.83 -16.84
C ILE A 204 12.70 -3.96 -18.07
N ALA A 205 12.23 -2.73 -17.94
CA ALA A 205 12.07 -1.80 -19.06
C ALA A 205 13.41 -1.41 -19.67
N SER A 206 14.43 -1.13 -18.85
CA SER A 206 15.78 -0.82 -19.34
C SER A 206 16.47 -2.04 -19.95
N GLY A 207 16.29 -3.23 -19.36
CA GLY A 207 16.75 -4.49 -19.94
C GLY A 207 16.05 -4.79 -21.28
N TYR A 208 14.74 -4.60 -21.35
CA TYR A 208 13.96 -4.74 -22.57
C TYR A 208 14.47 -3.77 -23.66
N LEU A 209 14.62 -2.48 -23.35
CA LEU A 209 15.21 -1.50 -24.28
C LEU A 209 16.63 -1.88 -24.71
N GLY A 210 17.44 -2.39 -23.79
CA GLY A 210 18.81 -2.82 -24.07
C GLY A 210 18.85 -4.01 -25.03
N VAL A 211 18.04 -5.05 -24.77
CA VAL A 211 17.90 -6.21 -25.66
C VAL A 211 17.37 -5.78 -27.02
N LYS A 212 16.37 -4.89 -27.04
CA LYS A 212 15.75 -4.37 -28.25
C LYS A 212 16.74 -3.57 -29.11
N PHE A 213 17.54 -2.74 -28.46
CA PHE A 213 18.60 -1.98 -29.14
C PHE A 213 19.69 -2.91 -29.69
N LEU A 214 20.05 -3.96 -28.94
CA LEU A 214 21.03 -4.94 -29.37
C LEU A 214 20.55 -5.73 -30.58
N HIS A 215 19.29 -6.16 -30.57
CA HIS A 215 18.66 -6.91 -31.64
C HIS A 215 18.56 -6.05 -32.92
N PHE A 216 18.05 -4.82 -32.82
CA PHE A 216 18.00 -3.89 -33.95
C PHE A 216 19.37 -3.57 -34.57
N LYS A 217 20.43 -3.49 -33.76
CA LYS A 217 21.76 -3.06 -34.23
C LYS A 217 22.68 -4.20 -34.67
N ILE A 218 22.57 -5.38 -34.06
CA ILE A 218 23.48 -6.51 -34.27
C ILE A 218 22.84 -7.61 -35.12
N PHE A 219 21.51 -7.81 -35.04
CA PHE A 219 20.79 -8.89 -35.72
C PHE A 219 19.49 -8.39 -36.37
N PRO A 220 19.55 -7.61 -37.45
CA PRO A 220 18.33 -7.16 -38.14
C PRO A 220 17.48 -8.30 -38.73
N ASP A 221 18.06 -9.48 -39.00
CA ASP A 221 17.44 -10.56 -39.79
C ASP A 221 17.28 -11.93 -39.06
N PHE A 222 17.09 -11.97 -37.73
CA PHE A 222 17.02 -13.25 -36.98
C PHE A 222 15.61 -13.60 -36.48
N PRO A 223 15.10 -14.86 -36.57
CA PRO A 223 15.55 -15.98 -37.38
C PRO A 223 14.71 -16.10 -38.68
N PHE A 224 15.40 -16.27 -39.80
CA PHE A 224 14.95 -16.79 -41.11
C PHE A 224 13.44 -16.87 -41.40
#